data_AF-A0A6D2C876-F1
#
_entry.id   AF-A0A6D2C876-F1
#
_cell.length_a   1.000
_cell.length_b   1.000
_cell.length_c   1.000
_cell.angle_alpha   90.00
_cell.angle_beta   90.00
_cell.angle_gamma   90.00
#
_symmetry.space_group_name_H-M   'P 1'
#
loop_
_entity.id
_entity.type
_entity.pdbx_description
1 polymer ?
#
loop_
_entity_poly.entity_id
_entity_poly.type
_entity_poly.pdbx_seq_one_letter_code
_entity_poly.pdbx_strand_id
1 'polypeptide(L)'
;MKLESKSKESKEILEREKAQKQKDSSLTARNDNVIATAFLHPILEDNELKCPHNGVVKLKSNKGKPFTSKGIPMILESDLLNSSIQGCTNPILSGGACTMVATILPNARGLKKFNDDYPIMQDLVSSGVMSDKGFPLI
;
A
#
# COMPACT_ATOMS: atom_id res chain seq x y z
N MET A 1 27.36 34.24 14.11
CA MET A 1 28.24 33.67 15.15
C MET A 1 28.15 32.16 15.07
N LYS A 2 29.28 31.46 14.84
CA LYS A 2 29.34 29.99 14.76
C LYS A 2 29.96 29.51 16.07
N LEU A 3 29.14 28.91 16.93
CA LEU A 3 29.59 28.42 18.24
C LEU A 3 30.21 27.04 18.04
N GLU A 4 31.53 26.95 17.97
CA GLU A 4 32.24 25.68 17.95
C GLU A 4 32.68 25.33 19.38
N SER A 5 31.96 24.40 20.00
CA SER A 5 32.28 23.86 21.32
C SER A 5 33.51 22.95 21.23
N LYS A 6 34.64 23.37 21.82
CA LYS A 6 35.92 22.63 21.84
C LYS A 6 36.04 21.59 22.97
N SER A 7 34.93 21.18 23.60
CA SER A 7 34.95 20.18 24.67
C SER A 7 35.14 18.77 24.11
N LYS A 8 35.95 17.94 24.79
CA LYS A 8 36.13 16.51 24.45
C LYS A 8 34.79 15.76 24.45
N GLU A 9 33.91 16.11 25.38
CA GLU A 9 32.54 15.58 25.47
C GLU A 9 31.71 15.88 24.21
N SER A 10 31.80 17.09 23.65
CA SER A 10 31.05 17.45 22.44
C SER A 10 31.49 16.65 21.21
N LYS A 11 32.79 16.28 21.13
CA LYS A 11 33.30 15.43 20.05
C LYS A 11 32.80 14.00 20.19
N GLU A 12 32.77 13.47 21.41
CA GLU A 12 32.25 12.13 21.69
C GLU A 12 30.75 12.02 21.44
N ILE A 13 29.97 13.05 21.79
CA ILE A 13 28.54 13.12 21.49
C ILE A 13 28.32 13.13 19.97
N LEU A 14 29.08 13.95 19.23
CA LEU A 14 28.98 14.02 17.77
C LEU A 14 29.39 12.70 17.08
N GLU A 15 30.41 12.02 17.60
CA GLU A 15 30.83 10.69 17.13
C GLU A 15 29.75 9.63 17.41
N ARG A 16 29.14 9.65 18.61
CA ARG A 16 28.02 8.75 18.95
C ARG A 16 26.80 9.02 18.09
N GLU A 17 26.44 10.29 17.85
CA GLU A 17 25.33 10.66 16.97
C GLU A 17 25.58 10.23 15.51
N LYS A 18 26.81 10.37 15.00
CA LYS A 18 27.18 9.87 13.67
C LYS A 18 27.14 8.35 13.59
N ALA A 19 27.66 7.65 14.60
CA ALA A 19 27.61 6.20 14.68
C ALA A 19 26.18 5.66 14.80
N GLN A 20 25.31 6.37 15.52
CA GLN A 20 23.90 6.02 15.65
C GLN A 20 23.15 6.27 14.33
N LYS A 21 23.39 7.40 13.64
CA LYS A 21 22.86 7.63 12.29
C LYS A 21 23.31 6.58 11.27
N GLN A 22 24.56 6.10 11.36
CA GLN A 22 25.06 5.02 10.49
C GLN A 22 24.44 3.65 10.84
N LYS A 23 24.12 3.40 12.11
CA LYS A 23 23.40 2.19 12.54
C LYS A 23 21.93 2.23 12.13
N ASP A 24 21.25 3.38 12.25
CA ASP A 24 19.89 3.54 11.77
C ASP A 24 19.80 3.44 10.24
N SER A 25 20.77 3.98 9.51
CA SER A 25 20.85 3.82 8.04
C SER A 25 21.15 2.36 7.62
N SER A 26 21.87 1.59 8.44
CA SER A 26 22.16 0.18 8.15
C SER A 26 21.07 -0.78 8.63
N LEU A 27 20.27 -0.40 9.65
CA LEU A 27 19.04 -1.12 10.03
C LEU A 27 17.90 -0.83 9.05
N THR A 28 17.82 0.37 8.46
CA THR A 28 16.93 0.66 7.33
C THR A 28 17.42 0.07 6.00
N ALA A 29 18.70 -0.31 5.89
CA ALA A 29 19.24 -1.03 4.73
C ALA A 29 19.07 -2.57 4.80
N ARG A 30 18.39 -3.13 5.81
CA ARG A 30 18.13 -4.58 5.91
C ARG A 30 16.77 -5.02 5.36
N ASN A 31 16.16 -4.23 4.48
CA ASN A 31 15.00 -4.65 3.69
C ASN A 31 15.17 -4.20 2.23
N ASP A 32 16.19 -4.71 1.55
CA ASP A 32 16.43 -4.54 0.10
C ASP A 32 15.41 -5.31 -0.77
N ASN A 33 14.14 -5.32 -0.35
CA ASN A 33 12.98 -5.68 -1.18
C ASN A 33 11.81 -4.70 -0.96
N VAL A 34 12.06 -3.51 -0.42
CA VAL A 34 11.09 -2.42 -0.54
C VAL A 34 11.19 -1.91 -1.97
N ILE A 35 10.37 -2.46 -2.87
CA ILE A 35 10.13 -1.85 -4.18
C ILE A 35 9.84 -0.37 -3.90
N ALA A 36 10.62 0.53 -4.50
CA ALA A 36 10.44 1.95 -4.33
C ALA A 36 9.04 2.32 -4.84
N THR A 37 8.06 2.39 -3.93
CA THR A 37 6.66 2.69 -4.28
C THR A 37 6.44 4.11 -4.78
N ALA A 38 7.48 4.95 -4.75
CA ALA A 38 7.45 6.33 -5.24
C ALA A 38 7.16 6.44 -6.75
N PHE A 39 7.43 5.39 -7.53
CA PHE A 39 7.13 5.32 -8.96
C PHE A 39 5.81 4.62 -9.28
N LEU A 40 5.12 4.08 -8.26
CA LEU A 40 3.90 3.31 -8.45
C LEU A 40 2.68 4.21 -8.35
N HIS A 41 1.64 3.85 -9.11
CA HIS A 41 0.41 4.64 -9.17
C HIS A 41 -0.61 4.08 -8.18
N PRO A 42 -1.18 4.89 -7.28
CA PRO A 42 -2.28 4.45 -6.45
C PRO A 42 -3.52 4.20 -7.31
N ILE A 43 -4.36 3.26 -6.88
CA ILE A 43 -5.65 2.99 -7.51
C ILE A 43 -6.56 4.20 -7.31
N LEU A 44 -7.20 4.64 -8.39
CA LEU A 44 -8.18 5.71 -8.39
C LEU A 44 -9.60 5.14 -8.40
N GLU A 45 -10.61 5.97 -8.09
CA GLU A 45 -12.01 5.54 -8.10
C GLU A 45 -12.53 5.19 -9.51
N ASP A 46 -11.91 5.72 -10.56
CA ASP A 46 -12.23 5.44 -11.98
C ASP A 46 -11.50 4.22 -12.54
N ASN A 47 -10.56 3.64 -11.78
CA ASN A 47 -9.91 2.39 -12.19
C ASN A 47 -10.92 1.23 -12.17
N GLU A 48 -10.60 0.20 -12.95
CA GLU A 48 -11.39 -1.03 -12.98
C GLU A 48 -10.50 -2.19 -12.55
N LEU A 49 -10.83 -2.83 -11.43
CA LEU A 49 -10.20 -4.09 -11.02
C LEU A 49 -11.11 -5.25 -11.36
N LYS A 50 -10.54 -6.34 -11.84
CA LYS A 50 -11.25 -7.56 -12.22
C LYS A 50 -10.70 -8.78 -11.52
N CYS A 51 -11.55 -9.76 -11.28
CA CYS A 51 -11.09 -11.12 -11.04
C CYS A 51 -10.80 -11.81 -12.39
N PRO A 52 -10.02 -12.90 -12.43
CA PRO A 52 -9.72 -13.63 -13.67
C PRO A 52 -10.95 -14.25 -14.35
N HIS A 53 -12.11 -14.22 -13.68
CA HIS A 53 -13.40 -14.68 -14.19
C HIS A 53 -14.31 -13.52 -14.62
N ASN A 54 -13.72 -12.40 -15.07
CA ASN A 54 -14.42 -11.21 -15.56
C ASN A 54 -15.30 -10.46 -14.54
N GLY A 55 -15.25 -10.82 -13.26
CA GLY A 55 -15.96 -10.09 -12.22
C GLY A 55 -15.31 -8.75 -11.92
N VAL A 56 -16.08 -7.66 -11.91
CA VAL A 56 -15.60 -6.29 -11.70
C VAL A 56 -15.77 -5.87 -10.24
N VAL A 57 -14.72 -5.32 -9.64
CA VAL A 57 -14.74 -4.76 -8.29
C VAL A 57 -15.36 -3.36 -8.31
N LYS A 58 -16.25 -3.08 -7.37
CA LYS A 58 -16.80 -1.72 -7.21
C LYS A 58 -15.85 -0.84 -6.40
N LEU A 59 -15.04 -0.06 -7.09
CA LEU A 59 -14.14 0.91 -6.44
C LEU A 59 -14.94 2.16 -6.04
N LYS A 60 -15.12 2.33 -4.72
CA LYS A 60 -15.78 3.52 -4.15
C LYS A 60 -15.28 3.73 -2.74
N SER A 61 -15.02 4.98 -2.35
CA SER A 61 -14.68 5.27 -0.97
C SER A 61 -15.86 5.01 -0.02
N ASN A 62 -15.58 4.26 1.06
CA ASN A 62 -16.55 3.81 2.05
C ASN A 62 -16.76 4.84 3.17
N LYS A 63 -15.82 5.78 3.38
CA LYS A 63 -15.86 6.77 4.48
C LYS A 63 -16.61 8.06 4.13
N GLY A 64 -17.48 8.03 3.12
CA GLY A 64 -18.39 9.13 2.75
C GLY A 64 -17.75 10.30 1.99
N LYS A 65 -16.47 10.60 2.21
CA LYS A 65 -15.68 11.54 1.38
C LYS A 65 -14.48 10.81 0.77
N PRO A 66 -14.30 10.86 -0.56
CA PRO A 66 -13.13 10.27 -1.19
C PRO A 66 -11.87 10.93 -0.68
N PHE A 67 -10.88 10.13 -0.33
CA PHE A 67 -9.56 10.65 0.01
C PHE A 67 -8.90 11.16 -1.28
N THR A 68 -8.55 12.44 -1.32
CA THR A 68 -7.94 13.04 -2.51
C THR A 68 -6.49 13.42 -2.26
N SER A 69 -5.60 13.07 -3.19
CA SER A 69 -4.24 13.61 -3.24
C SER A 69 -4.15 14.56 -4.43
N LYS A 70 -3.82 15.83 -4.17
CA LYS A 70 -3.82 16.90 -5.21
C LYS A 70 -5.16 17.00 -5.98
N GLY A 71 -6.28 16.70 -5.32
CA GLY A 71 -7.62 16.73 -5.93
C GLY A 71 -8.03 15.46 -6.69
N ILE A 72 -7.18 14.44 -6.74
CA ILE A 72 -7.47 13.15 -7.41
C ILE A 72 -7.93 12.13 -6.35
N PRO A 73 -9.12 11.52 -6.49
CA PRO A 73 -9.64 10.55 -5.52
C PRO A 73 -8.90 9.21 -5.63
N MET A 74 -8.44 8.68 -4.50
CA MET A 74 -7.67 7.44 -4.41
C MET A 74 -8.37 6.43 -3.50
N ILE A 75 -8.23 5.16 -3.84
CA ILE A 75 -8.74 4.03 -3.07
C ILE A 75 -7.77 3.65 -1.96
N LEU A 76 -8.29 3.58 -0.73
CA LEU A 76 -7.58 3.11 0.44
C LEU A 76 -7.84 1.61 0.71
N GLU A 77 -7.04 1.00 1.57
CA GLU A 77 -7.19 -0.41 1.96
C GLU A 77 -8.58 -0.69 2.51
N SER A 78 -9.10 0.19 3.39
CA SER A 78 -10.45 0.02 3.94
C SER A 78 -11.58 0.23 2.93
N ASP A 79 -11.31 0.94 1.83
CA ASP A 79 -12.26 1.13 0.74
C ASP A 79 -12.33 -0.12 -0.15
N LEU A 80 -11.17 -0.76 -0.39
CA LEU A 80 -11.06 -1.95 -1.22
C LEU A 80 -11.43 -3.23 -0.48
N LEU A 81 -11.07 -3.34 0.81
CA LEU A 81 -11.38 -4.51 1.62
C LEU A 81 -12.90 -4.67 1.77
N ASN A 82 -13.40 -5.88 1.53
CA ASN A 82 -14.82 -6.22 1.47
C ASN A 82 -15.60 -5.53 0.34
N SER A 83 -14.92 -4.87 -0.61
CA SER A 83 -15.60 -4.34 -1.80
C SER A 83 -16.19 -5.49 -2.63
N SER A 84 -17.41 -5.30 -3.13
CA SER A 84 -18.15 -6.32 -3.87
C SER A 84 -17.60 -6.52 -5.29
N ILE A 85 -17.52 -7.79 -5.70
CA ILE A 85 -17.18 -8.21 -7.06
C ILE A 85 -18.48 -8.61 -7.76
N GLN A 86 -18.77 -8.00 -8.91
CA GLN A 86 -20.00 -8.21 -9.68
C GLN A 86 -19.71 -8.82 -11.05
N GLY A 87 -20.59 -9.69 -11.54
CA GLY A 87 -20.45 -10.28 -12.88
C GLY A 87 -19.37 -11.36 -12.99
N CYS A 88 -18.92 -11.93 -11.88
CA CYS A 88 -17.98 -13.05 -11.89
C CYS A 88 -18.64 -14.31 -12.45
N THR A 89 -18.01 -14.92 -13.46
CA THR A 89 -18.52 -16.13 -14.12
C THR A 89 -17.81 -17.40 -13.65
N ASN A 90 -17.18 -17.40 -12.47
CA ASN A 90 -16.50 -18.59 -11.95
C ASN A 90 -17.51 -19.72 -11.75
N PRO A 91 -17.33 -20.90 -12.40
CA PRO A 91 -18.26 -22.01 -12.26
C PRO A 91 -18.34 -22.53 -10.82
N ILE A 92 -19.50 -23.07 -10.45
CA ILE A 92 -19.75 -23.64 -9.12
C ILE A 92 -18.75 -24.76 -8.79
N LEU A 93 -18.36 -25.56 -9.78
CA LEU A 93 -17.40 -26.65 -9.62
C LEU A 93 -15.99 -26.16 -9.22
N SER A 94 -15.66 -24.90 -9.51
CA SER A 94 -14.37 -24.25 -9.19
C SER A 94 -14.45 -23.37 -7.94
N GLY A 95 -15.42 -23.60 -7.06
CA GLY A 95 -15.59 -22.87 -5.79
C GLY A 95 -16.62 -21.73 -5.84
N GLY A 96 -17.28 -21.52 -6.98
CA GLY A 96 -18.35 -20.54 -7.17
C GLY A 96 -17.85 -19.11 -7.40
N ALA A 97 -18.78 -18.19 -7.71
CA ALA A 97 -18.47 -16.81 -8.03
C ALA A 97 -17.69 -16.10 -6.91
N CYS A 98 -16.67 -15.32 -7.30
CA CYS A 98 -16.03 -14.33 -6.44
C CYS A 98 -17.06 -13.27 -6.08
N THR A 99 -17.22 -12.99 -4.79
CA THR A 99 -18.24 -12.06 -4.27
C THR A 99 -17.65 -10.78 -3.72
N MET A 100 -16.42 -10.81 -3.22
CA MET A 100 -15.77 -9.65 -2.62
C MET A 100 -14.25 -9.76 -2.59
N VAL A 101 -13.59 -8.63 -2.36
CA VAL A 101 -12.16 -8.59 -2.02
C VAL A 101 -11.99 -8.99 -0.55
N ALA A 102 -11.22 -10.03 -0.28
CA ALA A 102 -11.08 -10.57 1.07
C ALA A 102 -9.69 -10.38 1.67
N THR A 103 -8.66 -10.21 0.85
CA THR A 103 -7.28 -10.12 1.36
C THR A 103 -6.49 -9.09 0.58
N ILE A 104 -5.81 -8.22 1.33
CA ILE A 104 -4.86 -7.23 0.80
C ILE A 104 -3.54 -7.42 1.55
N LEU A 105 -2.57 -8.00 0.87
CA LEU A 105 -1.23 -8.24 1.38
C LEU A 105 -0.49 -6.91 1.58
N PRO A 106 0.45 -6.84 2.54
CA PRO A 106 1.20 -5.62 2.83
C PRO A 106 2.01 -5.08 1.65
N ASN A 107 2.40 -5.93 0.69
CA ASN A 107 3.14 -5.50 -0.51
C ASN A 107 2.31 -4.60 -1.42
N ALA A 108 0.99 -4.79 -1.53
CA ALA A 108 0.13 -3.95 -2.37
C ALA A 108 -0.16 -2.56 -1.78
N ARG A 109 0.25 -2.32 -0.53
CA ARG A 109 0.02 -1.08 0.20
C ARG A 109 1.14 -0.08 -0.10
N GLY A 110 0.78 1.19 -0.18
CA GLY A 110 1.76 2.28 -0.21
C GLY A 110 2.54 2.37 1.09
N LEU A 111 3.79 2.85 1.02
CA LEU A 111 4.64 3.00 2.21
C LEU A 111 4.15 4.08 3.17
N LYS A 112 3.46 5.09 2.65
CA LYS A 112 2.96 6.23 3.44
C LYS A 112 1.48 6.02 3.76
N LYS A 113 1.17 6.11 5.06
CA LYS A 113 -0.22 6.17 5.54
C LYS A 113 -0.84 7.54 5.26
N PHE A 114 -2.14 7.53 5.00
CA PHE A 114 -2.98 8.72 4.93
C PHE A 114 -4.23 8.45 5.77
N ASN A 115 -4.48 9.28 6.80
CA ASN A 115 -5.57 9.07 7.77
C ASN A 115 -5.60 7.66 8.36
N ASP A 116 -4.45 7.20 8.85
CA ASP A 116 -4.24 5.86 9.44
C ASP A 116 -4.52 4.68 8.50
N ASP A 117 -4.67 4.95 7.21
CA ASP A 117 -4.98 3.96 6.17
C ASP A 117 -3.89 3.96 5.08
N TYR A 118 -3.86 2.91 4.27
CA TYR A 118 -2.88 2.77 3.20
C TYR A 118 -3.53 2.89 1.82
N PRO A 119 -2.95 3.68 0.89
CA PRO A 119 -3.38 3.66 -0.50
C PRO A 119 -2.93 2.34 -1.12
N ILE A 120 -3.75 1.79 -2.01
CA ILE A 120 -3.39 0.56 -2.73
C ILE A 120 -2.70 0.93 -4.03
N MET A 121 -1.56 0.30 -4.32
CA MET A 121 -0.76 0.54 -5.52
C MET A 121 -1.25 -0.36 -6.66
N GLN A 122 -1.69 0.26 -7.76
CA GLN A 122 -2.24 -0.41 -8.95
C GLN A 122 -1.29 -1.48 -9.49
N ASP A 123 -0.01 -1.14 -9.59
CA ASP A 123 1.03 -2.03 -10.13
C ASP A 123 1.23 -3.31 -9.30
N LEU A 124 0.79 -3.32 -8.04
CA LEU A 124 0.99 -4.43 -7.11
C LEU A 124 -0.29 -5.22 -6.84
N VAL A 125 -1.42 -4.82 -7.42
CA VAL A 125 -2.73 -5.47 -7.22
C VAL A 125 -2.67 -6.96 -7.51
N SER A 126 -2.13 -7.34 -8.68
CA SER A 126 -2.07 -8.76 -9.09
C SER A 126 -1.21 -9.64 -8.18
N SER A 127 -0.30 -9.04 -7.42
CA SER A 127 0.59 -9.75 -6.49
C SER A 127 0.14 -9.69 -5.04
N GLY A 128 -0.88 -8.88 -4.72
CA GLY A 128 -1.19 -8.55 -3.34
C GLY A 128 -2.67 -8.40 -3.00
N VAL A 129 -3.58 -8.40 -3.96
CA VAL A 129 -5.02 -8.29 -3.71
C VAL A 129 -5.72 -9.55 -4.19
N MET A 130 -6.51 -10.17 -3.31
CA MET A 130 -7.20 -11.43 -3.58
C MET A 130 -8.70 -11.35 -3.26
N SER A 131 -9.47 -12.07 -4.06
CA SER A 131 -10.90 -12.32 -3.81
C SER A 131 -11.13 -13.27 -2.63
N ASP A 132 -12.37 -13.33 -2.15
CA ASP A 132 -12.89 -14.30 -1.17
C ASP A 132 -12.68 -15.77 -1.56
N LYS A 133 -12.42 -16.03 -2.84
CA LYS A 133 -12.13 -17.36 -3.39
C LYS A 133 -10.64 -17.63 -3.59
N GLY A 134 -9.77 -16.72 -3.17
CA GLY A 134 -8.32 -16.86 -3.26
C GLY A 134 -7.72 -16.55 -4.64
N PHE A 135 -8.51 -15.97 -5.56
CA PHE A 135 -7.99 -15.56 -6.87
C PHE A 135 -7.44 -14.13 -6.81
N PRO A 136 -6.24 -13.87 -7.38
CA PRO A 136 -5.68 -12.53 -7.46
C PRO A 136 -6.52 -11.65 -8.38
N LEU A 137 -6.61 -10.36 -8.07
CA LEU A 137 -7.30 -9.37 -8.91
C LEU A 137 -6.33 -8.73 -9.91
N ILE A 138 -6.83 -8.28 -11.04
CA ILE A 138 -6.07 -7.69 -12.15
C ILE A 138 -6.64 -6.33 -12.55
#